data_AF-A0A6N1YGD3-F1
#
_entry.id   AF-A0A6N1YGD3-F1
#
_cell.length_a   1.000
_cell.length_b   1.000
_cell.length_c   1.000
_cell.angle_alpha   90.00
_cell.angle_beta   90.00
_cell.angle_gamma   90.00
#
_symmetry.space_group_name_H-M   'P 1'
#
loop_
_entity.id
_entity.type
_entity.pdbx_description
1 polymer ?
#
loop_
_entity_poly.entity_id
_entity_poly.type
_entity_poly.pdbx_seq_one_letter_code
_entity_poly.pdbx_strand_id
1 'polypeptide(L)'
;MNTATKIPGLPALTADLLQSSDCLVDNLFADLWKSMGMNALLSKAGFNKRSGTPITELVYVLTLWVWLKKGTIGMFARESLHYFTTAEKDALYSTLNREDLNWRKLNLQTAVKTIKQMPSQSTKAFVLDDSIKIRHGKKMAGVSSHFDHTLGRSVMGQQVLTLGYSCEQGFVPLDSEIFISKVVLSQA
;
A
#
# COMPACT_ATOMS: atom_id res chain seq x y z
N MET A 1 -25.26 -2.52 -36.03
CA MET A 1 -25.60 -1.53 -34.99
C MET A 1 -24.66 -1.74 -33.82
N ASN A 2 -23.85 -0.73 -33.51
CA ASN A 2 -22.91 -0.74 -32.39
C ASN A 2 -23.67 -0.48 -31.09
N THR A 3 -23.42 -1.28 -30.05
CA THR A 3 -23.81 -0.94 -28.67
C THR A 3 -22.71 -1.36 -27.69
N ALA A 4 -21.82 -0.40 -27.48
CA ALA A 4 -21.06 -0.08 -26.26
C ALA A 4 -20.62 -1.24 -25.34
N THR A 5 -19.35 -1.62 -25.49
CA THR A 5 -18.55 -2.20 -24.40
C THR A 5 -18.51 -1.19 -23.25
N LYS A 6 -19.31 -1.39 -22.20
CA LYS A 6 -19.21 -0.61 -20.96
C LYS A 6 -17.88 -0.98 -20.29
N ILE A 7 -16.92 -0.07 -20.37
CA ILE A 7 -15.74 -0.08 -19.50
C ILE A 7 -16.26 0.16 -18.08
N PRO A 8 -16.01 -0.73 -17.11
CA PRO A 8 -16.40 -0.45 -15.74
C PRO A 8 -15.57 0.73 -15.25
N GLY A 9 -16.24 1.82 -14.86
CA GLY A 9 -15.62 2.93 -14.15
C GLY A 9 -14.98 2.43 -12.86
N LEU A 10 -13.83 3.01 -12.50
CA LEU A 10 -13.14 2.67 -11.26
C LEU A 10 -14.08 2.85 -10.05
N PRO A 11 -14.18 1.87 -9.15
CA PRO A 11 -15.13 1.90 -8.05
C PRO A 11 -14.65 2.75 -6.86
N ALA A 12 -15.61 3.28 -6.10
CA ALA A 12 -15.43 3.90 -4.79
C ALA A 12 -14.70 2.92 -3.86
N LEU A 13 -13.49 3.31 -3.49
CA LEU A 13 -12.44 2.42 -3.01
C LEU A 13 -12.84 1.65 -1.74
N THR A 14 -13.06 0.36 -1.92
CA THR A 14 -12.91 -0.74 -0.95
C THR A 14 -14.03 -1.07 0.04
N ALA A 15 -14.87 -0.13 0.48
CA ALA A 15 -15.92 -0.49 1.46
C ALA A 15 -17.15 -1.15 0.81
N ASP A 16 -17.65 -0.57 -0.28
CA ASP A 16 -18.86 -1.05 -0.96
C ASP A 16 -18.63 -2.39 -1.66
N LEU A 17 -17.38 -2.65 -2.05
CA LEU A 17 -16.99 -3.88 -2.74
C LEU A 17 -16.79 -5.07 -1.80
N LEU A 18 -16.64 -4.82 -0.49
CA LEU A 18 -16.62 -5.86 0.55
C LEU A 18 -18.04 -6.24 1.02
N GLN A 19 -19.06 -5.44 0.70
CA GLN A 19 -20.45 -5.66 1.11
C GLN A 19 -21.30 -6.39 0.06
N SER A 20 -20.80 -6.54 -1.17
CA SER A 20 -21.48 -7.33 -2.19
C SER A 20 -21.23 -8.82 -1.96
N SER A 21 -22.27 -9.52 -1.52
CA SER A 21 -22.25 -10.96 -1.21
C SER A 21 -21.91 -11.88 -2.40
N ASP A 22 -21.83 -11.35 -3.62
CA ASP A 22 -21.45 -12.07 -4.84
C ASP A 22 -20.00 -11.82 -5.30
N CYS A 23 -19.23 -10.97 -4.60
CA CYS A 23 -17.82 -10.72 -4.93
C CYS A 23 -16.90 -11.58 -4.07
N LEU A 24 -16.30 -12.61 -4.67
CA LEU A 24 -15.13 -13.27 -4.07
C LEU A 24 -13.97 -12.26 -4.10
N VAL A 25 -13.72 -11.60 -2.98
CA VAL A 25 -12.70 -10.54 -2.80
C VAL A 25 -11.33 -10.95 -3.35
N ASP A 26 -10.98 -12.24 -3.19
CA ASP A 26 -9.74 -12.82 -3.68
C ASP A 26 -9.65 -12.78 -5.22
N ASN A 27 -10.76 -13.02 -5.92
CA ASN A 27 -10.81 -12.95 -7.38
C ASN A 27 -10.67 -11.52 -7.88
N LEU A 28 -11.31 -10.55 -7.20
CA LEU A 28 -11.15 -9.14 -7.57
C LEU A 28 -9.70 -8.69 -7.39
N PHE A 29 -9.08 -9.02 -6.26
CA PHE A 29 -7.70 -8.63 -6.01
C PHE A 29 -6.75 -9.28 -7.03
N ALA A 30 -6.95 -10.57 -7.35
CA ALA A 30 -6.19 -11.26 -8.38
C ALA A 30 -6.37 -10.65 -9.78
N ASP A 31 -7.59 -10.31 -10.17
CA ASP A 31 -7.91 -9.69 -11.46
C ASP A 31 -7.33 -8.28 -11.56
N LEU A 32 -7.41 -7.49 -10.48
CA LEU A 32 -6.78 -6.18 -10.41
C LEU A 32 -5.25 -6.30 -10.50
N TRP A 33 -4.64 -7.23 -9.76
CA TRP A 33 -3.21 -7.50 -9.83
C TRP A 33 -2.74 -7.83 -11.25
N LYS A 34 -3.51 -8.67 -11.94
CA LYS A 34 -3.24 -9.09 -13.31
C LYS A 34 -3.43 -7.94 -14.31
N SER A 35 -4.54 -7.22 -14.25
CA SER A 35 -4.82 -6.07 -15.15
C SER A 35 -3.83 -4.91 -14.96
N MET A 36 -3.41 -4.66 -13.71
CA MET A 36 -2.34 -3.73 -13.39
C MET A 36 -0.96 -4.24 -13.79
N GLY A 37 -0.83 -5.50 -14.22
CA GLY A 37 0.44 -6.08 -14.66
C GLY A 37 1.51 -5.98 -13.58
N MET A 38 1.11 -6.20 -12.32
CA MET A 38 1.93 -5.92 -11.14
C MET A 38 3.26 -6.69 -11.16
N ASN A 39 3.28 -7.92 -11.67
CA ASN A 39 4.51 -8.69 -11.83
C ASN A 39 5.54 -7.97 -12.73
N ALA A 40 5.08 -7.32 -13.80
CA ALA A 40 5.95 -6.54 -14.67
C ALA A 40 6.42 -5.24 -14.01
N LEU A 41 5.57 -4.59 -13.20
CA LEU A 41 5.96 -3.42 -12.40
C LEU A 41 7.01 -3.79 -11.36
N LEU A 42 6.83 -4.90 -10.64
CA LEU A 42 7.80 -5.42 -9.68
C LEU A 42 9.16 -5.68 -10.34
N SER A 43 9.17 -6.36 -11.48
CA SER A 43 10.40 -6.60 -12.25
C SER A 43 11.07 -5.28 -12.66
N LYS A 44 10.32 -4.31 -13.19
CA LYS A 44 10.84 -2.98 -13.55
C LYS A 44 11.33 -2.17 -12.34
N ALA A 45 10.75 -2.40 -11.17
CA ALA A 45 11.17 -1.79 -9.91
C ALA A 45 12.42 -2.48 -9.32
N GLY A 46 12.88 -3.59 -9.91
CA GLY A 46 14.08 -4.31 -9.48
C GLY A 46 13.82 -5.34 -8.38
N PHE A 47 12.57 -5.77 -8.20
CA PHE A 47 12.23 -6.79 -7.23
C PHE A 47 12.76 -8.14 -7.73
N ASN A 48 13.93 -8.51 -7.21
CA ASN A 48 14.61 -9.76 -7.56
C ASN A 48 14.41 -10.81 -6.45
N LYS A 49 14.30 -12.07 -6.86
CA LYS A 49 14.30 -13.22 -5.96
C LYS A 49 15.70 -13.40 -5.34
N ARG A 50 15.75 -13.78 -4.06
CA ARG A 50 16.99 -14.25 -3.41
C ARG A 50 17.02 -15.77 -3.29
N SER A 51 15.98 -16.37 -2.73
CA SER A 51 15.82 -17.82 -2.57
C SER A 51 14.36 -18.15 -2.21
N GLY A 52 13.97 -19.43 -2.22
CA GLY A 52 12.64 -19.86 -1.75
C GLY A 52 11.47 -19.42 -2.64
N THR A 53 10.44 -18.84 -2.03
CA THR A 53 9.22 -18.36 -2.72
C THR A 53 9.52 -17.21 -3.70
N PRO A 54 8.88 -17.17 -4.88
CA PRO A 54 8.96 -16.01 -5.78
C PRO A 54 8.61 -14.68 -5.10
N ILE A 55 9.39 -13.63 -5.35
CA ILE A 55 9.16 -12.30 -4.76
C ILE A 55 7.80 -11.70 -5.15
N THR A 56 7.31 -12.00 -6.36
CA THR A 56 5.99 -11.57 -6.82
C THR A 56 4.86 -12.14 -5.98
N GLU A 57 4.99 -13.40 -5.55
CA GLU A 57 4.02 -14.07 -4.69
C GLU A 57 4.07 -13.49 -3.27
N LEU A 58 5.27 -13.27 -2.73
CA LEU A 58 5.43 -12.65 -1.41
C LEU A 58 4.85 -11.23 -1.36
N VAL A 59 5.07 -10.41 -2.40
CA VAL A 59 4.51 -9.05 -2.46
C VAL A 59 3.00 -9.06 -2.71
N TYR A 60 2.48 -10.00 -3.52
CA TYR A 60 1.04 -10.21 -3.70
C TYR A 60 0.37 -10.46 -2.35
N VAL A 61 0.91 -11.42 -1.59
CA VAL A 61 0.41 -11.83 -0.28
C VAL A 61 0.53 -10.71 0.77
N LEU A 62 1.65 -9.98 0.80
CA LEU A 62 1.81 -8.81 1.67
C LEU A 62 0.78 -7.71 1.36
N THR A 63 0.51 -7.46 0.08
CA THR A 63 -0.47 -6.46 -0.34
C THR A 63 -1.89 -6.91 0.00
N LEU A 64 -2.19 -8.20 -0.19
CA LEU A 64 -3.47 -8.80 0.20
C LEU A 64 -3.68 -8.72 1.71
N TRP A 65 -2.65 -8.98 2.52
CA TRP A 65 -2.69 -8.81 3.97
C TRP A 65 -3.11 -7.39 4.37
N VAL A 66 -2.49 -6.37 3.77
CA VAL A 66 -2.84 -4.96 4.00
C VAL A 66 -4.28 -4.66 3.54
N TRP A 67 -4.67 -5.18 2.37
CA TRP A 67 -6.01 -5.01 1.81
C TRP A 67 -7.12 -5.57 2.71
N LEU A 68 -6.88 -6.75 3.30
CA LEU A 68 -7.80 -7.41 4.22
C LEU A 68 -7.82 -6.78 5.62
N LYS A 69 -7.01 -5.75 5.88
CA LYS A 69 -6.91 -5.03 7.17
C LYS A 69 -6.69 -5.94 8.37
N LYS A 70 -5.98 -7.06 8.18
CA LYS A 70 -5.67 -8.01 9.26
C LYS A 70 -4.58 -7.44 10.17
N GLY A 71 -4.73 -7.60 11.49
CA GLY A 71 -3.89 -6.91 12.47
C GLY A 71 -2.39 -7.23 12.41
N THR A 72 -2.00 -8.48 12.17
CA THR A 72 -0.58 -8.88 12.06
C THR A 72 -0.36 -9.91 10.97
N ILE A 73 0.86 -9.96 10.42
CA ILE A 73 1.29 -11.01 9.49
C ILE A 73 1.17 -12.39 10.15
N GLY A 74 1.44 -12.51 11.46
CA GLY A 74 1.29 -13.78 12.18
C GLY A 74 -0.15 -14.29 12.23
N MET A 75 -1.12 -13.40 12.47
CA MET A 75 -2.55 -13.75 12.43
C MET A 75 -2.97 -14.13 11.02
N PHE A 76 -2.58 -13.34 10.03
CA PHE A 76 -2.86 -13.61 8.63
C PHE A 76 -2.23 -14.94 8.16
N ALA A 77 -1.00 -15.23 8.59
CA ALA A 77 -0.30 -16.49 8.34
C ALA A 77 -1.06 -17.71 8.84
N ARG A 78 -1.65 -17.60 10.03
CA ARG A 78 -2.38 -18.70 10.66
C ARG A 78 -3.77 -18.92 10.05
N GLU A 79 -4.44 -17.85 9.64
CA GLU A 79 -5.85 -17.90 9.25
C GLU A 79 -6.06 -18.06 7.75
N SER A 80 -5.15 -17.54 6.92
CA SER A 80 -5.44 -17.30 5.51
C SER A 80 -4.30 -17.60 4.55
N LEU A 81 -3.05 -17.58 5.01
CA LEU A 81 -1.88 -17.65 4.13
C LEU A 81 -1.76 -18.94 3.33
N HIS A 82 -2.13 -20.09 3.92
CA HIS A 82 -2.09 -21.40 3.25
C HIS A 82 -3.05 -21.51 2.06
N TYR A 83 -4.06 -20.64 1.96
CA TYR A 83 -4.93 -20.56 0.78
C TYR A 83 -4.29 -19.82 -0.39
N PHE A 84 -3.30 -18.95 -0.13
CA PHE A 84 -2.72 -18.06 -1.13
C PHE A 84 -1.29 -18.41 -1.53
N THR A 85 -0.54 -19.09 -0.66
CA THR A 85 0.88 -19.39 -0.87
C THR A 85 1.34 -20.56 -0.01
N THR A 86 2.39 -21.23 -0.45
CA THR A 86 3.16 -22.17 0.38
C THR A 86 4.24 -21.47 1.21
N ALA A 87 4.38 -20.16 1.08
CA ALA A 87 5.32 -19.38 1.85
C ALA A 87 4.96 -19.37 3.34
N GLU A 88 6.00 -19.44 4.16
CA GLU A 88 5.86 -19.27 5.60
C GLU A 88 5.88 -17.79 5.98
N LYS A 89 5.35 -17.46 7.18
CA LYS A 89 5.34 -16.08 7.71
C LYS A 89 6.75 -15.45 7.69
N ASP A 90 7.78 -16.26 7.89
CA ASP A 90 9.16 -15.80 8.00
C ASP A 90 9.69 -15.29 6.65
N ALA A 91 9.20 -15.85 5.54
CA ALA A 91 9.49 -15.32 4.21
C ALA A 91 8.87 -13.92 4.00
N LEU A 92 7.68 -13.67 4.56
CA LEU A 92 7.03 -12.36 4.52
C LEU A 92 7.79 -11.31 5.34
N TYR A 93 8.17 -11.64 6.58
CA TYR A 93 8.98 -10.75 7.42
C TYR A 93 10.37 -10.50 6.82
N SER A 94 11.03 -11.54 6.31
CA SER A 94 12.31 -11.42 5.62
C SER A 94 12.20 -10.48 4.41
N THR A 95 11.09 -10.56 3.67
CA THR A 95 10.82 -9.65 2.55
C THR A 95 10.63 -8.21 2.98
N LEU A 96 9.91 -7.95 4.09
CA LEU A 96 9.74 -6.58 4.61
C LEU A 96 11.05 -5.98 5.14
N ASN A 97 11.97 -6.80 5.64
CA ASN A 97 13.27 -6.37 6.13
C ASN A 97 14.31 -6.13 5.02
N ARG A 98 13.95 -6.32 3.74
CA ARG A 98 14.85 -6.09 2.62
C ARG A 98 14.90 -4.61 2.24
N GLU A 99 16.02 -3.98 2.59
CA GLU A 99 16.31 -2.58 2.24
C GLU A 99 16.63 -2.37 0.75
N ASP A 100 16.96 -3.43 0.00
CA ASP A 100 17.24 -3.37 -1.44
C ASP A 100 15.98 -3.28 -2.31
N LEU A 101 14.79 -3.51 -1.73
CA LEU A 101 13.52 -3.45 -2.46
C LEU A 101 13.07 -2.00 -2.63
N ASN A 102 12.98 -1.55 -3.88
CA ASN A 102 12.60 -0.18 -4.19
C ASN A 102 11.06 0.01 -4.19
N TRP A 103 10.49 0.00 -2.99
CA TRP A 103 9.06 0.21 -2.75
C TRP A 103 8.56 1.55 -3.29
N ARG A 104 9.38 2.61 -3.18
CA ARG A 104 9.05 3.95 -3.70
C ARG A 104 8.86 3.93 -5.23
N LYS A 105 9.76 3.27 -5.95
CA LYS A 105 9.65 3.09 -7.41
C LYS A 105 8.43 2.25 -7.80
N LEU A 106 8.16 1.17 -7.07
CA LEU A 106 6.95 0.37 -7.27
C LEU A 106 5.68 1.21 -7.09
N ASN A 107 5.61 1.99 -6.00
CA ASN A 107 4.48 2.88 -5.72
C ASN A 107 4.27 3.88 -6.87
N LEU A 108 5.32 4.60 -7.26
CA LEU A 108 5.24 5.61 -8.30
C LEU A 108 4.82 5.00 -9.65
N GLN A 109 5.37 3.85 -10.03
CA GLN A 109 4.99 3.16 -11.26
C GLN A 109 3.52 2.72 -11.25
N THR A 110 3.05 2.22 -10.11
CA THR A 110 1.65 1.82 -9.91
C THR A 110 0.75 3.05 -10.01
N ALA A 111 1.07 4.13 -9.32
CA ALA A 111 0.34 5.40 -9.35
C ALA A 111 0.25 5.98 -10.77
N VAL A 112 1.36 6.06 -11.50
CA VAL A 112 1.39 6.53 -12.90
C VAL A 112 0.51 5.66 -13.80
N LYS A 113 0.54 4.33 -13.62
CA LYS A 113 -0.32 3.43 -14.40
C LYS A 113 -1.80 3.64 -14.07
N THR A 114 -2.15 3.80 -12.80
CA THR A 114 -3.52 4.12 -12.35
C THR A 114 -4.02 5.41 -12.95
N ILE A 115 -3.22 6.49 -12.88
CA ILE A 115 -3.62 7.81 -13.42
C ILE A 115 -3.83 7.76 -14.93
N LYS A 116 -3.02 7.00 -15.68
CA LYS A 116 -3.19 6.82 -17.12
C LYS A 116 -4.47 6.08 -17.51
N GLN A 117 -5.04 5.30 -16.59
CA GLN A 117 -6.31 4.60 -16.79
C GLN A 117 -7.51 5.47 -16.37
N MET A 118 -7.28 6.60 -15.70
CA MET A 118 -8.35 7.53 -15.32
C MET A 118 -8.77 8.40 -16.52
N PRO A 119 -10.05 8.80 -16.61
CA PRO A 119 -10.54 9.71 -17.63
C PRO A 119 -9.78 11.05 -17.65
N SER A 120 -9.45 11.54 -18.84
CA SER A 120 -8.62 12.75 -19.01
C SER A 120 -9.31 14.07 -18.64
N GLN A 121 -10.64 14.09 -18.56
CA GLN A 121 -11.46 15.31 -18.60
C GLN A 121 -11.77 15.95 -17.23
N SER A 122 -11.27 15.39 -16.12
CA SER A 122 -11.51 15.94 -14.78
C SER A 122 -10.52 17.06 -14.43
N THR A 123 -10.93 17.96 -13.54
CA THR A 123 -10.02 18.89 -12.84
C THR A 123 -9.01 18.09 -12.01
N LYS A 124 -7.76 18.53 -12.02
CA LYS A 124 -6.62 17.81 -11.42
C LYS A 124 -5.84 18.74 -10.51
N ALA A 125 -5.42 18.23 -9.38
CA ALA A 125 -4.56 18.94 -8.45
C ALA A 125 -3.51 17.99 -7.86
N PHE A 126 -2.34 18.55 -7.56
CA PHE A 126 -1.42 17.90 -6.64
C PHE A 126 -1.72 18.41 -5.24
N VAL A 127 -1.88 17.49 -4.30
CA VAL A 127 -2.18 17.78 -2.90
C VAL A 127 -1.00 17.30 -2.05
N LEU A 128 -0.56 18.17 -1.15
CA LEU A 128 0.42 17.87 -0.11
C LEU A 128 -0.29 17.96 1.23
N ASP A 129 -0.24 16.87 2.00
CA ASP A 129 -0.82 16.79 3.33
C ASP A 129 0.10 15.98 4.23
N ASP A 130 0.25 16.40 5.48
CA ASP A 130 1.07 15.73 6.47
C ASP A 130 0.19 15.05 7.54
N SER A 131 0.54 13.81 7.87
CA SER A 131 -0.20 13.02 8.85
C SER A 131 0.75 12.42 9.88
N ILE A 132 0.36 12.45 11.15
CA ILE A 132 1.11 11.82 12.23
C ILE A 132 0.72 10.34 12.33
N LYS A 133 1.67 9.45 12.06
CA LYS A 133 1.56 8.02 12.37
C LYS A 133 2.11 7.76 13.75
N ILE A 134 1.23 7.67 14.74
CA ILE A 134 1.59 7.32 16.12
C ILE A 134 2.24 5.93 16.13
N ARG A 135 3.41 5.83 16.79
CA ARG A 135 4.17 4.59 16.93
C ARG A 135 4.35 4.26 18.41
N HIS A 136 4.15 3.00 18.75
CA HIS A 136 4.41 2.47 20.07
C HIS A 136 5.46 1.36 19.94
N GLY A 137 6.54 1.43 20.72
CA GLY A 137 7.60 0.43 20.70
C GLY A 137 8.94 0.96 21.20
N LYS A 138 9.81 0.07 21.67
CA LYS A 138 11.12 0.43 22.23
C LYS A 138 12.21 0.66 21.16
N LYS A 139 12.09 0.03 19.99
CA LYS A 139 13.10 0.06 18.92
C LYS A 139 12.52 0.56 17.60
N MET A 140 11.83 1.71 17.64
CA MET A 140 11.24 2.30 16.44
C MET A 140 12.17 3.38 15.88
N ALA A 141 12.81 3.09 14.75
CA ALA A 141 13.66 4.05 14.06
C ALA A 141 12.84 5.21 13.49
N GLY A 142 13.42 6.42 13.51
CA GLY A 142 12.81 7.63 12.96
C GLY A 142 11.53 8.08 13.68
N VAL A 143 11.37 7.74 14.96
CA VAL A 143 10.27 8.24 15.79
C VAL A 143 10.70 9.47 16.56
N SER A 144 9.90 10.52 16.49
CA SER A 144 10.10 11.78 17.21
C SER A 144 8.80 12.27 17.85
N SER A 145 8.91 13.29 18.70
CA SER A 145 7.73 13.93 19.29
C SER A 145 7.10 14.92 18.30
N HIS A 146 5.78 14.85 18.14
CA HIS A 146 4.98 15.75 17.32
C HIS A 146 3.71 16.17 18.07
N PHE A 147 3.30 17.43 17.96
CA PHE A 147 2.05 17.89 18.54
C PHE A 147 0.87 17.48 17.66
N ASP A 148 -0.06 16.68 18.20
CA ASP A 148 -1.28 16.28 17.53
C ASP A 148 -2.40 17.23 17.95
N HIS A 149 -2.83 18.09 17.03
CA HIS A 149 -3.91 19.06 17.24
C HIS A 149 -5.28 18.39 17.47
N THR A 150 -5.48 17.18 16.95
CA THR A 150 -6.72 16.41 17.13
C THR A 150 -6.84 15.87 18.55
N LEU A 151 -5.71 15.43 19.12
CA LEU A 151 -5.64 14.91 20.49
C LEU A 151 -5.29 15.97 21.54
N GLY A 152 -4.93 17.19 21.10
CA GLY A 152 -4.51 18.29 21.97
C GLY A 152 -3.24 18.02 22.77
N ARG A 153 -2.38 17.10 22.31
CA ARG A 153 -1.17 16.68 23.03
C ARG A 153 -0.05 16.24 22.11
N SER A 154 1.18 16.27 22.61
CA SER A 154 2.31 15.67 21.91
C SER A 154 2.24 14.14 21.96
N VAL A 155 2.46 13.51 20.81
CA VAL A 155 2.50 12.06 20.63
C VAL A 155 3.84 11.65 20.02
N MET A 156 4.24 10.40 20.29
CA MET A 156 5.42 9.82 19.66
C MET A 156 5.01 9.14 18.36
N GLY A 157 5.66 9.50 17.26
CA GLY A 157 5.33 8.94 15.96
C GLY A 157 6.27 9.38 14.85
N GLN A 158 5.81 9.15 13.64
CA GLN A 158 6.42 9.61 12.40
C GLN A 158 5.46 10.59 11.75
N GLN A 159 5.89 11.80 11.45
CA GLN A 159 5.15 12.70 10.57
C GLN A 159 5.45 12.29 9.13
N VAL A 160 4.39 12.00 8.36
CA VAL A 160 4.51 11.51 6.98
C VAL A 160 3.90 12.57 6.07
N LEU A 161 4.74 13.25 5.29
CA LEU A 161 4.30 14.14 4.23
C LEU A 161 3.96 13.30 3.00
N THR A 162 2.70 13.40 2.54
CA THR A 162 2.21 12.63 1.39
C THR A 162 1.96 13.58 0.23
N LEU A 163 2.55 13.27 -0.93
CA LEU A 163 2.18 13.88 -2.20
C LEU A 163 1.16 12.98 -2.91
N GLY A 164 0.02 13.54 -3.28
CA GLY A 164 -0.99 12.82 -4.05
C GLY A 164 -1.51 13.60 -5.24
N TYR A 165 -1.99 12.84 -6.22
CA TYR A 165 -2.76 13.35 -7.34
C TYR A 165 -4.24 13.22 -7.03
N SER A 166 -4.96 14.34 -7.03
CA SER A 166 -6.39 14.41 -6.78
C SER A 166 -7.12 14.78 -8.05
N CYS A 167 -8.17 14.02 -8.38
CA CYS A 167 -9.11 14.33 -9.45
C CYS A 167 -10.52 13.88 -9.06
N GLU A 168 -11.51 14.13 -9.91
CA GLU A 168 -12.91 13.73 -9.64
C GLU A 168 -13.09 12.22 -9.41
N GLN A 169 -12.20 11.40 -9.95
CA GLN A 169 -12.25 9.94 -9.79
C GLN A 169 -11.61 9.45 -8.49
N GLY A 170 -10.96 10.34 -7.74
CA GLY A 170 -10.39 10.05 -6.43
C GLY A 170 -8.97 10.57 -6.25
N PHE A 171 -8.27 9.94 -5.31
CA PHE A 171 -6.95 10.33 -4.87
C PHE A 171 -5.95 9.20 -5.08
N VAL A 172 -4.82 9.50 -5.72
CA VAL A 172 -3.73 8.55 -5.96
C VAL A 172 -2.49 9.04 -5.22
N PRO A 173 -2.00 8.33 -4.17
CA PRO A 173 -0.76 8.69 -3.51
C PRO A 173 0.42 8.43 -4.46
N LEU A 174 1.22 9.46 -4.70
CA LEU A 174 2.37 9.41 -5.60
C LEU A 174 3.65 9.05 -4.84
N ASP A 175 3.82 9.68 -3.68
CA ASP A 175 5.03 9.57 -2.89
C ASP A 175 4.79 9.95 -1.43
N SER A 176 5.71 9.54 -0.55
CA SER A 176 5.67 9.90 0.86
C SER A 176 7.07 10.02 1.44
N GLU A 177 7.26 11.00 2.30
CA GLU A 177 8.52 11.24 3.00
C GLU A 177 8.29 11.31 4.51
N ILE A 178 9.21 10.73 5.29
CA ILE A 178 9.15 10.77 6.75
C ILE A 178 9.91 11.99 7.23
N PHE A 179 9.24 12.85 7.98
CA PHE A 179 9.85 13.96 8.70
C PHE A 179 10.13 13.55 10.15
N ILE A 180 11.39 13.69 10.57
CA ILE A 180 11.84 13.43 11.93
C ILE A 180 12.18 14.78 12.57
N SER A 181 11.51 15.10 13.68
CA SER A 181 11.75 16.34 14.42
C SER A 181 13.04 16.27 15.24
N LYS A 182 13.56 17.42 15.67
CA LYS A 182 14.79 17.50 16.49
C LYS A 182 14.64 16.86 17.88
N VAL A 183 13.41 16.62 18.32
CA VAL A 183 13.11 15.98 19.61
C VAL A 183 12.99 14.49 19.37
N VAL A 184 14.14 13.84 19.28
CA VAL A 184 14.27 12.39 19.23
C VAL A 184 14.48 11.88 20.66
N LEU A 185 13.86 10.75 21.00
CA LEU A 185 14.21 10.06 22.24
C LEU A 185 15.70 9.69 22.21
N SER A 186 16.45 10.09 23.23
CA SER A 186 17.74 9.46 23.52
C SER A 186 17.48 7.96 23.66
N GLN A 187 18.10 7.14 22.82
CA GLN A 187 18.07 5.69 23.01
C GLN A 187 18.74 5.41 24.37
N ALA A 188 17.94 5.00 25.34
CA ALA A 188 18.39 4.47 26.62
C ALA A 188 18.66 2.97 26.48
#